data_AF-A0A397VPW0-F1
#
_entry.id   AF-A0A397VPW0-F1
#
_cell.length_a   1.000
_cell.length_b   1.000
_cell.length_c   1.000
_cell.angle_alpha   90.00
_cell.angle_beta   90.00
_cell.angle_gamma   90.00
#
_symmetry.space_group_name_H-M   'P 1'
#
loop_
_entity.id
_entity.type
_entity.pdbx_description
1 polymer ?
#
loop_
_entity_poly.entity_id
_entity_poly.type
_entity_poly.pdbx_seq_one_letter_code
_entity_poly.pdbx_strand_id
1 'polypeptide(L)'
;LWARAADSEICHIKTMMIVKSYWQLIKHDHLYKFYKLQIDHLCYILITRVINQQLYQLHLLQQGHYSVPWRKEFKQEWKKLEKKESL
;
A
#
# COMPACT_ATOMS: atom_id res chain seq x y z
N LEU A 1 -1.72 -18.59 7.63
CA LEU A 1 -1.28 -17.33 6.99
C LEU A 1 -2.32 -16.24 7.24
N TRP A 2 -1.90 -15.14 7.85
CA TRP A 2 -2.75 -14.07 8.41
C TRP A 2 -3.20 -12.96 7.45
N ALA A 3 -2.52 -12.74 6.32
CA ALA A 3 -2.85 -11.68 5.38
C ALA A 3 -3.29 -12.27 4.04
N ARG A 4 -4.57 -12.14 3.71
CA ARG A 4 -5.18 -12.57 2.45
C ARG A 4 -5.84 -11.38 1.79
N ALA A 5 -5.67 -11.25 0.47
CA ALA A 5 -6.48 -10.32 -0.29
C ALA A 5 -7.94 -10.81 -0.30
N ALA A 6 -8.89 -9.89 -0.41
CA ALA A 6 -10.31 -10.24 -0.56
C ALA A 6 -10.59 -10.91 -1.91
N ASP A 7 -9.70 -10.73 -2.88
CA ASP A 7 -9.79 -11.25 -4.23
C ASP A 7 -8.93 -12.51 -4.40
N SER A 8 -9.52 -13.57 -4.95
CA SER A 8 -8.86 -14.85 -5.25
C SER A 8 -7.85 -14.77 -6.41
N GLU A 9 -7.95 -13.75 -7.26
CA GLU A 9 -6.99 -13.54 -8.36
C GLU A 9 -5.63 -13.04 -7.85
N ILE A 10 -5.61 -12.42 -6.66
CA ILE A 10 -4.39 -11.91 -6.06
C ILE A 10 -3.67 -13.06 -5.33
N CYS A 11 -2.52 -13.44 -5.89
CA CYS A 11 -1.67 -14.48 -5.30
C CYS A 11 -1.35 -14.17 -3.82
N HIS A 12 -1.62 -15.16 -2.97
CA HIS A 12 -1.44 -15.05 -1.53
C HIS A 12 0.00 -14.68 -1.12
N ILE A 13 0.99 -15.24 -1.82
CA ILE A 13 2.42 -14.95 -1.58
C ILE A 13 2.70 -13.48 -1.84
N LYS A 14 2.12 -12.91 -2.90
CA LYS A 14 2.27 -11.50 -3.27
C LYS A 14 1.68 -10.59 -2.19
N THR A 15 0.46 -10.89 -1.71
CA THR A 15 -0.15 -10.14 -0.60
C THR A 15 0.70 -10.20 0.67
N MET A 16 1.21 -11.38 1.02
CA MET A 16 2.06 -11.54 2.20
C MET A 16 3.37 -10.74 2.08
N MET A 17 4.00 -10.75 0.90
CA MET A 17 5.20 -9.96 0.64
C MET A 17 4.92 -8.46 0.79
N ILE A 18 3.83 -7.97 0.19
CA ILE A 18 3.42 -6.56 0.30
C ILE A 18 3.21 -6.18 1.77
N VAL A 19 2.43 -6.97 2.51
CA VAL A 19 2.15 -6.71 3.93
C VAL A 19 3.43 -6.75 4.77
N LYS A 20 4.33 -7.71 4.52
CA LYS A 20 5.60 -7.82 5.21
C LYS A 20 6.51 -6.61 4.94
N SER A 21 6.67 -6.22 3.68
CA SER A 21 7.46 -5.04 3.30
C SER A 21 6.88 -3.77 3.92
N TYR A 22 5.56 -3.62 3.91
CA TYR A 22 4.89 -2.48 4.53
C TYR A 22 5.09 -2.45 6.05
N TRP A 23 5.01 -3.61 6.70
CA TRP A 23 5.28 -3.74 8.12
C TRP A 23 6.73 -3.36 8.50
N GLN A 24 7.70 -3.71 7.65
CA GLN A 24 9.10 -3.30 7.85
C GLN A 24 9.25 -1.78 7.81
N LEU A 25 8.58 -1.09 6.88
CA LEU A 25 8.59 0.37 6.79
C LEU A 25 7.96 1.02 8.03
N ILE A 26 6.76 0.57 8.44
CA ILE A 26 6.12 1.08 9.66
C ILE A 26 7.02 0.90 10.88
N LYS A 27 7.66 -0.27 10.99
CA LYS A 27 8.57 -0.55 12.11
C LYS A 27 9.75 0.42 12.13
N HIS A 28 10.35 0.68 10.97
CA HIS A 28 11.46 1.60 10.83
C HIS A 28 11.05 3.04 11.11
N ASP A 29 9.97 3.53 10.51
CA ASP A 29 9.62 4.96 10.52
C ASP A 29 8.90 5.40 11.79
N HIS A 30 8.14 4.49 12.42
CA HIS A 30 7.28 4.84 13.54
C HIS A 30 7.62 4.11 14.83
N LEU A 31 8.16 2.89 14.76
CA LEU A 31 8.32 2.05 15.95
C LEU A 31 9.75 2.04 16.50
N TYR A 32 10.73 2.62 15.81
CA TYR A 32 12.14 2.61 16.22
C TYR A 32 12.40 3.27 17.59
N LYS A 33 11.56 4.21 18.00
CA LYS A 33 11.68 4.94 19.27
C LYS A 33 11.06 4.23 20.47
N PHE A 34 10.31 3.15 20.24
CA PHE A 34 9.54 2.49 21.31
C PHE A 34 10.20 1.17 21.71
N TYR A 35 10.80 1.15 22.89
CA TYR A 35 11.48 -0.03 23.44
C TYR A 35 10.50 -1.16 23.82
N LYS A 36 9.23 -0.83 24.09
CA LYS A 36 8.16 -1.79 24.37
C LYS A 36 6.85 -1.29 23.80
N LEU A 37 6.37 -1.98 22.76
CA LEU A 37 5.16 -1.60 22.06
C LEU A 37 3.97 -2.35 22.63
N GLN A 38 3.06 -1.65 23.29
CA GLN A 38 1.73 -2.19 23.58
C GLN A 38 0.90 -2.16 22.30
N ILE A 39 0.04 -3.17 22.12
CA ILE A 39 -0.84 -3.27 20.95
C ILE A 39 -1.69 -2.00 20.80
N ASP A 40 -2.16 -1.43 21.91
CA ASP A 40 -2.91 -0.17 21.92
C ASP A 40 -2.12 1.02 21.36
N HIS A 41 -0.83 1.11 21.71
CA HIS A 41 0.04 2.18 21.21
C HIS A 41 0.33 2.03 19.71
N LEU A 42 0.49 0.78 19.25
CA LEU A 42 0.59 0.47 17.83
C LEU A 42 -0.69 0.86 17.08
N CYS A 43 -1.86 0.45 17.60
CA CYS A 43 -3.15 0.82 17.03
C CYS A 43 -3.33 2.34 16.95
N TYR A 44 -2.96 3.06 18.01
CA TYR A 44 -2.98 4.52 18.02
C TYR A 44 -2.09 5.13 16.93
N ILE A 45 -0.85 4.65 16.77
CA ILE A 45 0.06 5.13 15.71
C ILE A 45 -0.50 4.82 14.32
N LEU A 46 -1.02 3.61 14.12
CA LEU A 46 -1.59 3.19 12.83
C LEU A 46 -2.78 4.09 12.44
N ILE A 47 -3.72 4.30 13.35
CA ILE A 47 -4.91 5.12 13.09
C ILE A 47 -4.53 6.59 12.89
N THR A 48 -3.75 7.15 13.82
CA THR A 48 -3.53 8.59 13.88
C THR A 48 -2.52 9.08 12.85
N ARG A 49 -1.52 8.26 12.49
CA ARG A 49 -0.44 8.67 11.58
C ARG A 49 -0.53 7.95 10.24
N VAL A 50 -0.50 6.62 10.25
CA VAL A 50 -0.36 5.84 9.03
C VAL A 50 -1.61 5.97 8.15
N ILE A 51 -2.79 5.70 8.70
CA ILE A 51 -4.05 5.78 7.94
C ILE A 51 -4.32 7.21 7.47
N ASN A 52 -4.16 8.21 8.33
CA ASN A 52 -4.36 9.60 7.97
C ASN A 52 -3.43 10.07 6.84
N GLN A 53 -2.15 9.65 6.87
CA GLN A 53 -1.22 9.94 5.79
C GLN A 53 -1.67 9.28 4.47
N GLN A 54 -2.11 8.03 4.49
CA GLN A 54 -2.61 7.35 3.29
C GLN A 54 -3.89 7.99 2.75
N LEU A 55 -4.84 8.36 3.62
CA LEU A 55 -6.06 9.06 3.24
C LEU A 55 -5.77 10.41 2.60
N TYR A 56 -4.79 11.15 3.14
CA TYR A 56 -4.35 12.40 2.54
C TYR A 56 -3.75 12.19 1.14
N GLN A 57 -2.90 11.18 0.95
CA GLN A 57 -2.37 10.84 -0.38
C GLN A 57 -3.48 10.43 -1.37
N LEU A 58 -4.48 9.67 -0.91
CA LEU A 58 -5.65 9.31 -1.71
C LEU A 58 -6.48 10.54 -2.09
N HIS A 59 -6.66 11.48 -1.16
CA HIS A 59 -7.35 12.73 -1.44
C HIS A 59 -6.62 13.55 -2.51
N LEU A 60 -5.29 13.68 -2.41
CA LEU A 60 -4.48 14.35 -3.44
C LEU A 60 -4.53 13.62 -4.79
N LEU A 61 -4.60 12.29 -4.79
CA LEU A 61 -4.79 11.49 -6.00
C LEU A 61 -6.14 11.77 -6.67
N GLN A 62 -7.21 11.84 -5.88
CA GLN A 62 -8.56 12.12 -6.37
C GLN A 62 -8.68 13.52 -6.98
N GLN A 63 -8.01 14.51 -6.38
CA GLN A 63 -7.98 15.87 -6.92
C GLN A 63 -7.04 16.03 -8.12
N GLY A 64 -6.25 15.02 -8.48
CA GLY A 64 -5.29 15.09 -9.58
C GLY A 64 -4.02 15.88 -9.25
N HIS A 65 -3.87 16.36 -8.01
CA HIS A 65 -2.68 17.09 -7.53
C HIS A 65 -1.49 16.17 -7.24
N TYR A 66 -1.70 14.86 -7.18
CA TYR A 66 -0.65 13.87 -7.04
C TYR A 66 -0.74 12.81 -8.13
N SER A 67 0.37 12.59 -8.84
CA SER A 67 0.51 11.47 -9.77
C SER A 67 1.47 10.45 -9.19
N VAL A 68 0.96 9.24 -8.89
CA VAL A 68 1.81 8.12 -8.50
C VAL A 68 2.88 7.86 -9.58
N PRO A 69 4.15 7.64 -9.19
CA PRO A 69 5.26 7.49 -10.14
C PRO A 69 5.02 6.36 -11.16
N TRP A 70 4.49 5.24 -10.69
CA TRP A 70 4.17 4.06 -11.50
C TRP A 70 2.98 4.27 -12.46
N ARG A 71 2.21 5.37 -12.35
CA ARG A 71 1.02 5.62 -13.20
C ARG A 71 1.39 5.65 -14.68
N LYS A 72 2.54 6.24 -15.02
CA LYS A 72 2.99 6.37 -16.42
C LYS A 72 3.33 5.01 -17.01
N GLU A 73 4.13 4.23 -16.30
CA GLU A 73 4.51 2.86 -16.69
C GLU A 73 3.28 1.96 -16.79
N PHE A 74 2.39 2.01 -15.81
CA PHE A 74 1.14 1.26 -15.82
C PHE A 74 0.26 1.62 -17.03
N LYS A 75 0.10 2.91 -17.33
CA LYS A 75 -0.68 3.34 -18.51
C LYS A 75 -0.06 2.86 -19.83
N GLN A 76 1.26 2.77 -19.90
CA GLN A 76 1.94 2.24 -21.07
C GLN A 76 1.69 0.74 -21.23
N GLU A 77 1.84 -0.04 -20.16
CA GLU A 77 1.57 -1.48 -20.18
C GLU A 77 0.10 -1.79 -20.49
N TRP A 78 -0.83 -1.03 -19.90
CA TRP A 78 -2.27 -1.16 -20.17
C TRP A 78 -2.59 -1.01 -21.66
N LYS A 79 -2.05 0.04 -22.30
CA LYS A 79 -2.23 0.27 -23.74
C LYS A 79 -1.60 -0.83 -24.62
N LYS A 80 -0.51 -1.47 -24.17
CA LYS A 80 0.10 -2.59 -24.89
C LYS A 80 -0.81 -3.82 -24.84
N LEU A 81 -1.41 -4.09 -23.69
CA LEU A 81 -2.32 -5.22 -23.49
C LEU A 81 -3.64 -5.04 -24.25
N GLU A 82 -4.24 -3.84 -24.20
CA GLU A 82 -5.47 -3.51 -24.94
C GLU A 82 -5.33 -3.74 -26.45
N LYS A 83 -4.17 -3.36 -27.02
CA LYS A 83 -3.86 -3.62 -28.44
C LYS A 83 -3.65 -5.10 -28.77
N LYS A 84 -3.23 -5.90 -27.79
CA LYS A 84 -2.94 -7.33 -27.96
C LYS A 84 -4.20 -8.19 -27.89
N GLU A 85 -5.25 -7.70 -27.22
CA GLU A 85 -6.56 -8.36 -27.11
C GLU A 85 -7.47 -8.06 -28.32
N SER A 86 -7.16 -6.99 -29.08
CA SER A 86 -7.89 -6.56 -30.28
C SER A 86 -7.42 -7.24 -31.58
N LEU A 87 -6.54 -8.23 -31.48
CA LEU A 87 -5.90 -8.99 -32.57
C LEU A 87 -6.17 -10.49 -32.36
#